data_AF-A0A496V295-F1
#
_entry.id   AF-A0A496V295-F1
#
_cell.length_a   1.000
_cell.length_b   1.000
_cell.length_c   1.000
_cell.angle_alpha   90.00
_cell.angle_beta   90.00
_cell.angle_gamma   90.00
#
_symmetry.space_group_name_H-M   'P 1'
#
loop_
_entity.id
_entity.type
_entity.pdbx_description
1 polymer ?
#
loop_
_entity_poly.entity_id
_entity_poly.type
_entity_poly.pdbx_seq_one_letter_code
_entity_poly.pdbx_strand_id
1 'polypeptide(L)'
;MYIIDGDLALLLGIKPPDLKKLYCHNRYCIENFLVDEQGAIEILYEEDAEKSKEDIKLVLNFSGPFQAEAELFLELFIVYAVMRKFLPALKSVNNPITHFTSGGNNPYTDEKKISDYVGQIHNWLCDIYGRERIVKETLEIYERTRIENSAQVFVSGKDYLFPLLNRIMRRTVKLSTTKSALQIRLARHCDISKLEDLRQRLYDASLKI
;
A
#
# COMPACT_ATOMS: atom_id res chain seq x y z
N MET A 1 2.28 -0.40 -25.01
CA MET A 1 2.78 0.38 -23.87
C MET A 1 3.20 -0.57 -22.79
N TYR A 2 4.26 -0.25 -22.07
CA TYR A 2 4.72 -0.95 -20.88
C TYR A 2 4.20 -0.20 -19.66
N ILE A 3 3.66 -0.93 -18.69
CA ILE A 3 3.17 -0.40 -17.42
C ILE A 3 4.03 -1.05 -16.33
N ILE A 4 4.60 -0.24 -15.46
CA ILE A 4 5.43 -0.69 -14.33
C ILE A 4 4.90 -0.14 -13.01
N ASP A 5 5.14 -0.89 -11.95
CA ASP A 5 4.84 -0.49 -10.58
C ASP A 5 5.72 0.68 -10.12
N GLY A 6 5.21 1.49 -9.18
CA GLY A 6 5.98 2.57 -8.57
C GLY A 6 7.02 2.06 -7.57
N ASP A 7 6.70 0.98 -6.85
CA ASP A 7 7.55 0.31 -5.86
C ASP A 7 8.25 1.32 -4.91
N LEU A 8 9.42 0.95 -4.36
CA LEU A 8 10.26 1.83 -3.54
C LEU A 8 10.83 3.02 -4.33
N ALA A 9 10.73 3.05 -5.67
CA ALA A 9 11.20 4.19 -6.45
C ALA A 9 10.39 5.46 -6.12
N LEU A 10 9.11 5.32 -5.74
CA LEU A 10 8.28 6.43 -5.25
C LEU A 10 8.88 7.06 -3.98
N LEU A 11 9.23 6.23 -2.99
CA LEU A 11 9.84 6.68 -1.74
C LEU A 11 11.24 7.28 -1.95
N LEU A 12 11.98 6.75 -2.91
CA LEU A 12 13.32 7.24 -3.28
C LEU A 12 13.27 8.50 -4.14
N GLY A 13 12.08 8.94 -4.59
CA GLY A 13 11.94 10.07 -5.50
C GLY A 13 12.59 9.83 -6.88
N ILE A 14 12.77 8.56 -7.26
CA ILE A 14 13.37 8.18 -8.54
C ILE A 14 12.30 8.32 -9.61
N LYS A 15 12.52 9.25 -10.55
CA LYS A 15 11.63 9.41 -11.69
C LYS A 15 11.86 8.27 -12.70
N PRO A 16 10.79 7.68 -13.27
CA PRO A 16 10.95 6.74 -14.37
C PRO A 16 11.59 7.44 -15.57
N PRO A 17 12.27 6.70 -16.46
CA PRO A 17 12.79 7.29 -17.68
C PRO A 17 11.64 7.82 -18.55
N ASP A 18 11.84 8.99 -19.16
CA ASP A 18 10.82 9.62 -20.00
C ASP A 18 10.73 8.94 -21.36
N LEU A 19 10.05 7.78 -21.37
CA LEU A 19 9.84 6.96 -22.56
C LEU A 19 8.36 7.00 -22.94
N LYS A 20 8.07 7.41 -24.17
CA LYS A 20 6.71 7.56 -24.71
C LYS A 20 5.81 6.33 -24.51
N LYS A 21 6.38 5.12 -24.49
CA LYS A 21 5.66 3.86 -24.36
C LYS A 21 5.82 3.22 -22.96
N LEU A 22 6.25 3.98 -21.96
CA LEU A 22 6.37 3.53 -20.56
C LEU A 22 5.48 4.39 -19.66
N TYR A 23 4.71 3.73 -18.80
CA TYR A 23 3.96 4.34 -17.72
C TYR A 23 4.39 3.72 -16.40
N CYS A 24 4.65 4.55 -15.39
CA CYS A 24 4.93 4.11 -14.04
C CYS A 24 3.76 4.54 -13.14
N HIS A 25 3.23 3.62 -12.34
CA HIS A 25 2.18 3.96 -11.39
C HIS A 25 2.66 5.02 -10.38
N ASN A 26 1.78 5.98 -10.07
CA ASN A 26 1.97 6.96 -8.99
C ASN A 26 1.65 6.37 -7.59
N ARG A 27 1.52 5.04 -7.49
CA ARG A 27 1.29 4.26 -6.28
C ARG A 27 2.18 3.02 -6.32
N TYR A 28 2.40 2.41 -5.15
CA TYR A 28 3.35 1.32 -5.00
C TYR A 28 3.12 0.21 -6.03
N CYS A 29 1.90 -0.29 -6.17
CA CYS A 29 1.51 -1.22 -7.24
C CYS A 29 0.06 -1.00 -7.68
N ILE A 30 -0.39 -1.72 -8.72
CA ILE A 30 -1.76 -1.62 -9.23
C ILE A 30 -2.84 -1.99 -8.20
N GLU A 31 -2.54 -2.90 -7.25
CA GLU A 31 -3.48 -3.27 -6.20
C GLU A 31 -3.77 -2.11 -5.23
N ASN A 32 -2.91 -1.10 -5.15
CA ASN A 32 -3.18 0.10 -4.34
C ASN A 32 -4.44 0.86 -4.81
N PHE A 33 -4.84 0.70 -6.07
CA PHE A 33 -6.09 1.29 -6.59
C PHE A 33 -7.34 0.49 -6.18
N LEU A 34 -7.19 -0.76 -5.75
CA LEU A 34 -8.30 -1.59 -5.25
C LEU A 34 -8.65 -1.28 -3.79
N VAL A 35 -7.76 -0.58 -3.09
CA VAL A 35 -7.95 -0.16 -1.70
C VAL A 35 -8.78 1.11 -1.72
N ASP A 36 -10.10 0.92 -1.76
CA ASP A 36 -11.08 1.98 -1.99
C ASP A 36 -12.26 1.82 -1.03
N GLU A 37 -12.54 2.86 -0.24
CA GLU A 37 -13.61 2.85 0.76
C GLU A 37 -14.98 2.59 0.12
N GLN A 38 -15.30 3.30 -0.97
CA GLN A 38 -16.59 3.15 -1.63
C GLN A 38 -16.75 1.75 -2.20
N GLY A 39 -15.72 1.22 -2.86
CA GLY A 39 -15.72 -0.15 -3.34
C GLY A 39 -15.93 -1.18 -2.23
N ALA A 40 -15.33 -0.96 -1.05
CA ALA A 40 -15.56 -1.84 0.10
C ALA A 40 -17.00 -1.74 0.63
N ILE A 41 -17.57 -0.54 0.71
CA ILE A 41 -18.96 -0.32 1.17
C ILE A 41 -19.95 -1.02 0.23
N GLU A 42 -19.80 -0.88 -1.09
CA GLU A 42 -20.69 -1.54 -2.07
C GLU A 42 -20.70 -3.06 -1.88
N ILE A 43 -19.52 -3.67 -1.74
CA ILE A 43 -19.39 -5.13 -1.58
C ILE A 43 -20.00 -5.59 -0.26
N LEU A 44 -19.78 -4.86 0.83
CA LEU A 44 -20.36 -5.19 2.14
C LEU A 44 -21.88 -5.05 2.13
N TYR A 45 -22.42 -4.06 1.42
CA TYR A 45 -23.85 -3.84 1.27
C TYR A 45 -24.52 -4.97 0.47
N GLU A 46 -23.86 -5.45 -0.59
CA GLU A 46 -24.30 -6.62 -1.36
C GLU A 46 -24.36 -7.91 -0.51
N GLU A 47 -23.57 -8.00 0.56
CA GLU A 47 -23.45 -9.22 1.40
C GLU A 47 -24.37 -9.17 2.63
N ASP A 48 -24.75 -7.98 3.06
CA ASP A 48 -25.63 -7.75 4.21
C ASP A 48 -26.67 -6.69 3.86
N ALA A 49 -27.68 -7.12 3.09
CA ALA A 49 -28.75 -6.25 2.61
C ALA A 49 -29.69 -5.73 3.72
N GLU A 50 -29.54 -6.21 4.97
CA GLU A 50 -30.27 -5.70 6.13
C GLU A 50 -29.70 -4.37 6.63
N LYS A 51 -28.42 -4.08 6.35
CA LYS A 51 -27.76 -2.84 6.75
C LYS A 51 -27.80 -1.80 5.64
N SER A 52 -27.96 -0.54 6.02
CA SER A 52 -27.77 0.57 5.07
C SER A 52 -26.28 0.76 4.74
N LYS A 53 -25.98 1.46 3.64
CA LYS A 53 -24.60 1.83 3.29
C LYS A 53 -23.98 2.75 4.35
N GLU A 54 -24.79 3.60 4.95
CA GLU A 54 -24.41 4.50 6.04
C GLU A 54 -23.99 3.71 7.29
N ASP A 55 -24.76 2.69 7.68
CA ASP A 55 -24.40 1.81 8.80
C ASP A 55 -23.10 1.06 8.52
N ILE A 56 -22.95 0.52 7.31
CA ILE A 56 -21.73 -0.17 6.88
C ILE A 56 -20.54 0.77 6.93
N LYS A 57 -20.67 2.00 6.43
CA LYS A 57 -19.61 3.01 6.47
C LYS A 57 -19.17 3.31 7.90
N LEU A 58 -20.12 3.46 8.82
CA LEU A 58 -19.85 3.71 10.24
C LEU A 58 -19.07 2.56 10.89
N VAL A 59 -19.44 1.30 10.60
CA VAL A 59 -18.77 0.13 11.18
C VAL A 59 -17.43 -0.16 10.50
N LEU A 60 -17.33 0.02 9.18
CA LEU A 60 -16.08 -0.13 8.44
C LEU A 60 -15.04 0.89 8.91
N ASN A 61 -15.48 2.13 9.16
CA ASN A 61 -14.68 3.25 9.65
C ASN A 61 -13.31 3.32 8.95
N PHE A 62 -13.34 3.44 7.62
CA PHE A 62 -12.13 3.32 6.80
C PHE A 62 -11.05 4.36 7.16
N SER A 63 -11.46 5.58 7.50
CA SER A 63 -10.56 6.65 7.96
C SER A 63 -10.00 6.45 9.36
N GLY A 64 -10.56 5.53 10.15
CA GLY A 64 -10.13 5.23 11.52
C GLY A 64 -9.19 4.02 11.58
N PRO A 65 -9.67 2.81 11.96
CA PRO A 65 -8.84 1.63 12.12
C PRO A 65 -7.98 1.26 10.90
N PHE A 66 -8.54 1.32 9.69
CA PHE A 66 -7.77 0.96 8.49
C PHE A 66 -6.61 1.93 8.29
N GLN A 67 -6.87 3.24 8.32
CA GLN A 67 -5.81 4.23 8.13
C GLN A 67 -4.74 4.14 9.22
N ALA A 68 -5.13 4.04 10.49
CA ALA A 68 -4.18 3.92 11.60
C ALA A 68 -3.27 2.69 11.46
N GLU A 69 -3.83 1.53 11.12
CA GLU A 69 -3.03 0.32 10.90
C GLU A 69 -2.18 0.38 9.62
N ALA A 70 -2.68 1.03 8.57
CA ALA A 70 -1.92 1.23 7.32
C ALA A 70 -0.70 2.12 7.54
N GLU A 71 -0.82 3.19 8.34
CA GLU A 71 0.29 4.11 8.66
C GLU A 71 1.42 3.44 9.45
N LEU A 72 1.13 2.43 10.28
CA LEU A 72 2.18 1.64 10.94
C LEU A 72 3.11 0.95 9.92
N PHE A 73 2.57 0.55 8.77
CA PHE A 73 3.39 -0.06 7.72
C PHE A 73 4.17 0.98 6.90
N LEU A 74 3.85 2.27 6.97
CA LEU A 74 4.60 3.30 6.23
C LEU A 74 6.05 3.35 6.71
N GLU A 75 6.30 3.29 8.02
CA GLU A 75 7.64 3.26 8.59
C GLU A 75 8.47 2.07 8.11
N LEU A 76 7.81 0.91 7.99
CA LEU A 76 8.42 -0.29 7.43
C LEU A 76 8.85 -0.10 5.96
N PHE A 77 8.02 0.55 5.16
CA PHE A 77 8.35 0.82 3.76
C PHE A 77 9.43 1.90 3.61
N ILE A 78 9.48 2.88 4.51
CA ILE A 78 10.58 3.86 4.58
C ILE A 78 11.91 3.14 4.84
N VAL A 79 11.98 2.24 5.84
CA VAL A 79 13.24 1.52 6.10
C VAL A 79 13.63 0.59 4.94
N TYR A 80 12.65 0.00 4.24
CA TYR A 80 12.93 -0.75 3.01
C TYR A 80 13.49 0.13 1.89
N ALA A 81 13.00 1.36 1.74
CA ALA A 81 13.55 2.31 0.78
C ALA A 81 15.00 2.70 1.13
N VAL A 82 15.28 3.00 2.41
CA VAL A 82 16.64 3.26 2.89
C VAL A 82 17.54 2.05 2.57
N MET A 83 17.10 0.84 2.94
CA MET A 83 17.85 -0.39 2.66
C MET A 83 18.11 -0.55 1.16
N ARG A 84 17.12 -0.31 0.30
CA ARG A 84 17.26 -0.38 -1.17
C ARG A 84 18.29 0.62 -1.70
N LYS A 85 18.37 1.82 -1.12
CA LYS A 85 19.33 2.85 -1.52
C LYS A 85 20.77 2.44 -1.19
N PHE A 86 21.01 1.84 -0.03
CA PHE A 86 22.34 1.47 0.42
C PHE A 86 22.79 0.07 -0.03
N LEU A 87 21.83 -0.82 -0.26
CA LEU A 87 22.04 -2.24 -0.59
C LEU A 87 21.19 -2.65 -1.81
N PRO A 88 21.40 -2.04 -3.00
CA PRO A 88 20.56 -2.29 -4.17
C PRO A 88 20.59 -3.74 -4.68
N ALA A 89 21.68 -4.46 -4.41
CA ALA A 89 21.83 -5.88 -4.76
C ALA A 89 21.13 -6.83 -3.78
N LEU A 90 20.77 -6.36 -2.57
CA LEU A 90 20.04 -7.17 -1.62
C LEU A 90 18.58 -7.25 -2.09
N LYS A 91 18.10 -8.48 -2.32
CA LYS A 91 16.67 -8.69 -2.50
C LYS A 91 15.96 -8.26 -1.23
N SER A 92 14.95 -7.41 -1.36
CA SER A 92 14.09 -7.05 -0.23
C SER A 92 13.60 -8.31 0.45
N VAL A 93 13.70 -8.37 1.78
CA VAL A 93 13.17 -9.49 2.56
C VAL A 93 11.67 -9.51 2.31
N ASN A 94 11.17 -10.60 1.72
CA ASN A 94 9.77 -10.72 1.35
C ASN A 94 8.95 -11.10 2.59
N ASN A 95 8.84 -10.15 3.53
CA ASN A 95 8.04 -10.33 4.73
C ASN A 95 6.57 -10.07 4.38
N PRO A 96 5.68 -11.08 4.45
CA PRO A 96 4.25 -10.85 4.33
C PRO A 96 3.74 -10.09 5.56
N ILE A 97 2.58 -9.44 5.44
CA ILE A 97 1.89 -8.78 6.57
C ILE A 97 1.77 -9.69 7.80
N THR A 98 1.63 -11.01 7.63
CA THR A 98 1.48 -11.96 8.73
C THR A 98 2.67 -11.96 9.69
N HIS A 99 3.87 -11.62 9.22
CA HIS A 99 5.07 -11.46 10.05
C HIS A 99 4.88 -10.36 11.11
N PHE A 100 4.13 -9.33 10.76
CA PHE A 100 3.87 -8.15 11.57
C PHE A 100 2.46 -8.15 12.20
N THR A 101 1.86 -9.34 12.32
CA THR A 101 0.57 -9.50 12.99
C THR A 101 0.65 -10.43 14.19
N SER A 102 -0.26 -10.23 15.14
CA SER A 102 -0.43 -11.04 16.35
C SER A 102 -1.92 -11.33 16.58
N GLY A 103 -2.29 -12.21 17.52
CA GLY A 103 -3.70 -12.42 17.89
C GLY A 103 -4.41 -13.65 17.27
N GLY A 104 -3.68 -14.59 16.66
CA GLY A 104 -4.21 -15.89 16.22
C GLY A 104 -5.43 -15.76 15.29
N ASN A 105 -6.60 -16.23 15.76
CA ASN A 105 -7.85 -16.22 14.98
C ASN A 105 -8.41 -14.82 14.72
N ASN A 106 -8.01 -13.81 15.50
CA ASN A 106 -8.40 -12.43 15.29
C ASN A 106 -7.15 -11.55 15.10
N PRO A 107 -6.43 -11.69 13.97
CA PRO A 107 -5.11 -11.11 13.82
C PRO A 107 -5.16 -9.58 13.83
N TYR A 108 -4.29 -8.88 14.55
CA TYR A 108 -4.16 -7.42 14.54
C TYR A 108 -2.73 -7.04 14.14
N THR A 109 -2.54 -5.82 13.66
CA THR A 109 -1.20 -5.29 13.34
C THR A 109 -0.42 -5.06 14.64
N ASP A 110 0.76 -5.66 14.75
CA ASP A 110 1.60 -5.62 15.94
C ASP A 110 2.67 -4.53 15.77
N GLU A 111 2.37 -3.34 16.30
CA GLU A 111 3.25 -2.18 16.25
C GLU A 111 4.63 -2.47 16.83
N LYS A 112 4.72 -3.27 17.91
CA LYS A 112 5.99 -3.62 18.52
C LYS A 112 6.85 -4.45 17.56
N LYS A 113 6.27 -5.44 16.87
CA LYS A 113 7.02 -6.23 15.86
C LYS A 113 7.54 -5.36 14.72
N ILE A 114 6.74 -4.38 14.28
CA ILE A 114 7.16 -3.44 13.24
C ILE A 114 8.32 -2.58 13.75
N SER A 115 8.14 -1.92 14.89
CA SER A 115 9.16 -1.06 15.49
C SER A 115 10.46 -1.81 15.79
N ASP A 116 10.39 -3.03 16.33
CA ASP A 116 11.57 -3.86 16.61
C ASP A 116 12.33 -4.19 15.31
N TYR A 117 11.61 -4.55 14.25
CA TYR A 117 12.20 -4.88 12.95
C TYR A 117 12.81 -3.66 12.25
N VAL A 118 12.08 -2.54 12.23
CA VAL A 118 12.56 -1.25 11.71
C VAL A 118 13.82 -0.82 12.45
N GLY A 119 13.79 -0.87 13.79
CA GLY A 119 14.94 -0.54 14.64
C GLY A 119 16.14 -1.44 14.38
N GLN A 120 15.92 -2.75 14.19
CA GLN A 120 16.99 -3.70 13.87
C GLN A 120 17.68 -3.35 12.54
N ILE A 121 16.92 -3.14 11.46
CA ILE A 121 17.49 -2.78 10.15
C ILE A 121 18.18 -1.43 10.24
N HIS A 122 17.54 -0.44 10.86
CA HIS A 122 18.10 0.91 10.97
C HIS A 122 19.44 0.90 11.73
N ASN A 123 19.52 0.21 12.86
CA ASN A 123 20.76 0.08 13.63
C ASN A 123 21.84 -0.64 12.83
N TRP A 124 21.49 -1.75 12.17
CA TRP A 124 22.40 -2.48 11.30
C TRP A 124 22.97 -1.62 10.17
N LEU A 125 22.13 -0.81 9.51
CA LEU A 125 22.58 0.14 8.50
C LEU A 125 23.47 1.24 9.09
N CYS A 126 23.16 1.73 10.30
CA CYS A 126 23.98 2.73 10.99
C CYS A 126 25.37 2.20 11.31
N ASP A 127 25.49 0.93 11.71
CA ASP A 127 26.76 0.29 12.03
C ASP A 127 27.66 0.15 10.79
N ILE A 128 27.07 -0.05 9.61
CA ILE A 128 27.81 -0.21 8.34
C ILE A 128 28.14 1.14 7.67
N TYR A 129 27.18 2.05 7.63
CA TYR A 129 27.25 3.26 6.79
C TYR A 129 27.34 4.58 7.56
N GLY A 130 27.29 4.51 8.90
CA GLY A 130 27.33 5.67 9.80
C GLY A 130 25.95 6.23 10.10
N ARG A 131 25.70 6.47 11.40
CA ARG A 131 24.41 6.94 11.94
C ARG A 131 23.92 8.24 11.30
N GLU A 132 24.77 9.27 11.22
CA GLU A 132 24.39 10.57 10.67
C GLU A 132 23.83 10.45 9.25
N ARG A 133 24.50 9.64 8.41
CA ARG A 133 24.11 9.41 7.03
C ARG A 133 22.77 8.69 6.93
N ILE A 134 22.57 7.61 7.69
CA ILE A 134 21.32 6.84 7.66
C ILE A 134 20.14 7.66 8.19
N VAL A 135 20.33 8.40 9.27
CA VAL A 135 19.28 9.28 9.84
C VAL A 135 18.89 10.35 8.83
N LYS A 136 19.86 11.03 8.22
CA LYS A 136 19.59 12.04 7.18
C LYS A 136 18.76 11.47 6.03
N GLU A 137 19.15 10.30 5.52
CA GLU A 137 18.48 9.65 4.40
C GLU A 137 17.07 9.16 4.75
N THR A 138 16.88 8.66 5.97
CA THR A 138 15.57 8.28 6.49
C THR A 138 14.64 9.49 6.57
N LEU A 139 15.13 10.61 7.10
CA LEU A 139 14.38 11.86 7.17
C LEU A 139 14.02 12.41 5.79
N GLU A 140 14.95 12.37 4.83
CA GLU A 140 14.67 12.80 3.45
C GLU A 140 13.56 11.98 2.79
N ILE A 141 13.52 10.66 3.03
CA ILE A 141 12.46 9.79 2.52
C ILE A 141 11.15 10.07 3.25
N TYR A 142 11.18 10.21 4.57
CA TYR A 142 10.00 10.54 5.39
C TYR A 142 9.36 11.87 4.93
N GLU A 143 10.13 12.92 4.68
CA GLU A 143 9.58 14.20 4.23
C GLU A 143 8.87 14.08 2.86
N ARG A 144 9.27 13.15 1.99
CA ARG A 144 8.54 12.89 0.73
C ARG A 144 7.17 12.26 0.96
N THR A 145 7.01 11.46 2.01
CA THR A 145 5.71 10.82 2.31
C THR A 145 4.71 11.81 2.90
N ARG A 146 5.17 12.87 3.56
CA ARG A 146 4.32 13.89 4.20
C ARG A 146 3.46 14.69 3.23
N ILE A 147 3.87 14.85 1.97
CA ILE A 147 3.11 15.63 0.97
C ILE A 147 1.81 14.91 0.61
N GLU A 148 1.90 13.60 0.36
CA GLU A 148 0.74 12.77 0.00
C GLU A 148 0.04 12.19 1.25
N ASN A 149 0.75 12.15 2.39
CA ASN A 149 0.33 11.69 3.73
C ASN A 149 -0.59 10.46 3.70
N SER A 150 -0.20 9.44 2.93
CA SER A 150 -1.03 8.26 2.77
C SER A 150 -0.19 7.01 2.57
N ALA A 151 -0.24 6.11 3.55
CA ALA A 151 0.22 4.74 3.41
C ALA A 151 -0.33 4.05 2.15
N GLN A 152 -1.52 4.45 1.67
CA GLN A 152 -2.13 3.88 0.47
C GLN A 152 -1.36 4.16 -0.83
N VAL A 153 -0.42 5.10 -0.81
CA VAL A 153 0.46 5.39 -1.96
C VAL A 153 1.75 4.60 -1.88
N PHE A 154 2.35 4.49 -0.69
CA PHE A 154 3.72 3.98 -0.54
C PHE A 154 3.82 2.54 -0.05
N VAL A 155 2.78 2.01 0.61
CA VAL A 155 2.75 0.65 1.14
C VAL A 155 2.18 -0.30 0.08
N SER A 156 2.72 -1.52 -0.03
CA SER A 156 2.26 -2.51 -0.99
C SER A 156 0.76 -2.81 -0.85
N GLY A 157 0.01 -2.49 -1.91
CA GLY A 157 -1.40 -2.85 -2.06
C GLY A 157 -1.59 -4.36 -1.94
N LYS A 158 -0.70 -5.14 -2.55
CA LYS A 158 -0.82 -6.60 -2.67
C LYS A 158 -0.58 -7.35 -1.36
N ASP A 159 0.50 -7.00 -0.66
CA ASP A 159 1.03 -7.80 0.45
C ASP A 159 0.63 -7.26 1.82
N TYR A 160 0.19 -6.00 1.89
CA TYR A 160 -0.14 -5.31 3.15
C TYR A 160 -1.55 -4.73 3.14
N LEU A 161 -1.83 -3.75 2.27
CA LEU A 161 -3.09 -2.99 2.35
C LEU A 161 -4.31 -3.80 1.98
N PHE A 162 -4.27 -4.61 0.91
CA PHE A 162 -5.39 -5.47 0.53
C PHE A 162 -5.65 -6.54 1.60
N PRO A 163 -4.64 -7.28 2.12
CA PRO A 163 -4.86 -8.17 3.25
C PRO A 163 -5.47 -7.48 4.48
N LEU A 164 -5.01 -6.27 4.81
CA LEU A 164 -5.56 -5.44 5.90
C LEU A 164 -7.04 -5.10 5.64
N LEU A 165 -7.37 -4.59 4.45
CA LEU A 165 -8.73 -4.27 4.06
C LEU A 165 -9.63 -5.51 4.10
N ASN A 166 -9.21 -6.62 3.49
CA ASN A 166 -9.95 -7.88 3.51
C ASN A 166 -10.20 -8.39 4.94
N ARG A 167 -9.24 -8.21 5.85
CA ARG A 167 -9.42 -8.54 7.26
C ARG A 167 -10.48 -7.66 7.93
N ILE A 168 -10.42 -6.35 7.72
CA ILE A 168 -11.37 -5.40 8.31
C ILE A 168 -12.79 -5.66 7.76
N MET A 169 -12.93 -5.79 6.44
CA MET A 169 -14.21 -6.10 5.80
C MET A 169 -14.86 -7.38 6.37
N ARG A 170 -14.07 -8.43 6.62
CA ARG A 170 -14.54 -9.70 7.23
C ARG A 170 -14.97 -9.57 8.69
N ARG A 171 -14.47 -8.57 9.40
CA ARG A 171 -14.93 -8.24 10.76
C ARG A 171 -16.23 -7.43 10.74
N THR A 172 -16.44 -6.63 9.70
CA THR A 172 -17.65 -5.80 9.53
C THR A 172 -18.87 -6.63 9.12
N VAL A 173 -18.72 -7.53 8.14
CA VAL A 173 -19.76 -8.42 7.64
C VAL A 173 -19.19 -9.81 7.40
N LYS A 174 -20.02 -10.85 7.57
CA LYS A 174 -19.67 -12.24 7.25
C LYS A 174 -19.49 -12.42 5.74
N LEU A 175 -18.27 -12.19 5.25
CA LEU A 175 -17.92 -12.39 3.84
C LEU A 175 -17.53 -13.84 3.55
N SER A 176 -18.22 -14.47 2.60
CA SER A 176 -17.93 -15.84 2.15
C SER A 176 -17.04 -15.91 0.90
N THR A 177 -16.65 -14.77 0.34
CA THR A 177 -15.92 -14.69 -0.93
C THR A 177 -14.43 -15.08 -0.82
N THR A 178 -13.83 -15.54 -1.92
CA THR A 178 -12.39 -15.83 -2.00
C THR A 178 -11.58 -14.55 -2.18
N LYS A 179 -10.25 -14.59 -1.96
CA LYS A 179 -9.35 -13.44 -2.18
C LYS A 179 -9.48 -12.90 -3.61
N SER A 180 -9.40 -13.77 -4.62
CA SER A 180 -9.44 -13.36 -6.03
C SER A 180 -10.82 -12.80 -6.43
N ALA A 181 -11.90 -13.39 -5.92
CA ALA A 181 -13.25 -12.88 -6.17
C ALA A 181 -13.44 -11.49 -5.54
N LEU A 182 -12.91 -11.27 -4.33
CA LEU A 182 -12.91 -9.95 -3.69
C LEU A 182 -12.12 -8.91 -4.50
N GLN A 183 -10.95 -9.27 -5.04
CA GLN A 183 -10.17 -8.37 -5.92
C GLN A 183 -10.96 -7.96 -7.17
N ILE A 184 -11.63 -8.91 -7.82
CA ILE A 184 -12.46 -8.62 -9.00
C ILE A 184 -13.64 -7.71 -8.63
N ARG A 185 -14.30 -7.96 -7.50
CA ARG A 185 -15.41 -7.10 -7.04
C ARG A 185 -14.91 -5.70 -6.72
N LEU A 186 -13.80 -5.56 -5.99
CA LEU A 186 -13.20 -4.25 -5.72
C LEU A 186 -12.84 -3.52 -7.01
N ALA A 187 -12.26 -4.22 -8.00
CA ALA A 187 -11.94 -3.62 -9.29
C ALA A 187 -13.16 -3.12 -10.08
N ARG A 188 -14.37 -3.66 -9.81
CA ARG A 188 -15.62 -3.19 -10.44
C ARG A 188 -16.19 -1.94 -9.78
N HIS A 189 -15.93 -1.74 -8.49
CA HIS A 189 -16.51 -0.65 -7.71
C HIS A 189 -15.51 0.45 -7.34
N CYS A 190 -14.21 0.22 -7.50
CA CYS A 190 -13.20 1.21 -7.13
C CYS A 190 -13.26 2.45 -8.04
N ASP A 191 -12.86 3.58 -7.47
CA ASP A 191 -12.77 4.84 -8.20
C ASP A 191 -11.63 4.81 -9.23
N ILE A 192 -12.00 4.59 -10.49
CA ILE A 192 -11.08 4.57 -11.63
C ILE A 192 -10.57 5.95 -12.05
N SER A 193 -11.11 7.06 -11.51
CA SER A 193 -10.61 8.40 -11.81
C SER A 193 -9.15 8.58 -11.39
N LYS A 194 -8.71 7.81 -10.38
CA LYS A 194 -7.31 7.71 -9.93
C LYS A 194 -6.36 7.19 -11.02
N LEU A 195 -6.89 6.53 -12.06
CA LEU A 195 -6.14 6.00 -13.22
C LEU A 195 -6.24 6.89 -14.47
N GLU A 196 -6.73 8.13 -14.33
CA GLU A 196 -6.92 9.04 -15.47
C GLU A 196 -5.60 9.34 -16.22
N ASP A 197 -4.49 9.50 -15.52
CA ASP A 197 -3.17 9.70 -16.15
C ASP A 197 -2.77 8.51 -17.02
N LEU A 198 -3.02 7.28 -16.55
CA LEU A 198 -2.80 6.06 -17.35
C LEU A 198 -3.72 6.04 -18.57
N ARG A 199 -5.00 6.41 -18.42
CA ARG A 199 -5.96 6.48 -19.52
C ARG A 199 -5.49 7.44 -20.60
N GLN A 200 -5.02 8.63 -20.21
CA GLN A 200 -4.50 9.61 -21.15
C GLN A 200 -3.24 9.09 -21.87
N ARG A 201 -2.30 8.48 -21.13
CA ARG A 201 -1.10 7.86 -21.71
C ARG A 201 -1.41 6.73 -22.69
N LEU A 202 -2.46 5.94 -22.42
CA LEU A 202 -2.95 4.90 -23.34
C LEU A 202 -3.46 5.50 -24.64
N TYR A 203 -4.23 6.58 -24.56
CA TYR A 203 -4.77 7.30 -25.71
C TYR A 203 -3.67 7.95 -26.56
N ASP A 204 -2.72 8.63 -25.94
CA ASP A 204 -1.61 9.29 -26.65
C ASP A 204 -0.69 8.27 -27.34
N ALA A 205 -0.57 7.07 -26.77
CA ALA A 205 0.19 5.97 -27.35
C ALA A 205 -0.54 5.30 -28.53
N SER A 206 -1.88 5.34 -28.58
CA SER A 206 -2.69 4.69 -29.63
C SER A 206 -2.90 5.59 -30.87
N LEU A 207 -2.97 6.91 -30.72
CA LEU A 207 -3.16 7.87 -31.81
C LEU A 207 -1.95 8.05 -32.76
N LYS A 208 -0.82 7.41 -32.48
CA LYS A 208 0.44 7.61 -33.23
C LYS A 208 0.96 6.29 -33.85
N ILE A 209 0.05 5.44 -34.33
CA ILE A 209 0.34 4.30 -35.21
C ILE A 209 0.08 4.72 -36.65
#